data_AF-A0A818UI04-F1
#
_entry.id   AF-A0A818UI04-F1
#
_cell.length_a   1.000
_cell.length_b   1.000
_cell.length_c   1.000
_cell.angle_alpha   90.00
_cell.angle_beta   90.00
_cell.angle_gamma   90.00
#
_symmetry.space_group_name_H-M   'P 1'
#
loop_
_entity.id
_entity.type
_entity.pdbx_description
1 polymer ?
#
loop_
_entity_poly.entity_id
_entity_poly.type
_entity_poly.pdbx_seq_one_letter_code
_entity_poly.pdbx_strand_id
1 'polypeptide(L)'
;MSSDETVGLGVRAPERINAPFERVWAVMVDKVYNTSKYLPVQDVKTEDRSPTHVYREMAMCSQPDKIMKEDIYLDKDSGTIRFAVIGADEIHINKFHKNADEQVLEYWMENSKGERIPWNAPKSFVLKAMKVTKDLAEKETE
;
A
#
# COMPACT_ATOMS: atom_id res chain seq x y z
N MET A 1 -0.12 12.88 -23.11
CA MET A 1 0.39 11.84 -22.19
C MET A 1 -0.77 10.88 -21.95
N SER A 2 -0.60 9.61 -22.27
CA SER A 2 -1.70 8.63 -22.19
C SER A 2 -2.09 8.42 -20.72
N SER A 3 -3.38 8.45 -20.42
CA SER A 3 -3.92 8.13 -19.08
C SER A 3 -3.57 6.72 -18.60
N ASP A 4 -3.07 5.84 -19.48
CA ASP A 4 -2.70 4.45 -19.15
C ASP A 4 -1.42 4.30 -18.31
N GLU A 5 -0.58 5.34 -18.21
CA GLU A 5 0.68 5.26 -17.45
C GLU A 5 0.50 5.53 -15.95
N THR A 6 -0.62 6.15 -15.57
CA THR A 6 -0.92 6.53 -14.18
C THR A 6 -1.95 5.60 -13.54
N VAL A 7 -2.04 5.61 -12.21
CA VAL A 7 -3.00 4.77 -11.49
C VAL A 7 -4.45 5.21 -11.74
N GLY A 8 -4.72 6.51 -11.92
CA GLY A 8 -6.08 7.01 -12.09
C GLY A 8 -6.92 6.75 -10.84
N LEU A 9 -8.13 6.19 -10.99
CA LEU A 9 -9.03 5.90 -9.85
C LEU A 9 -8.68 4.59 -9.11
N GLY A 10 -7.61 3.89 -9.49
CA GLY A 10 -7.18 2.67 -8.84
C GLY A 10 -6.60 1.65 -9.80
N VAL A 11 -5.84 0.72 -9.25
CA VAL A 11 -5.24 -0.38 -9.98
C VAL A 11 -5.45 -1.68 -9.21
N ARG A 12 -5.85 -2.72 -9.93
CA ARG A 12 -5.88 -4.10 -9.44
C ARG A 12 -4.63 -4.83 -9.90
N ALA A 13 -4.08 -5.69 -9.06
CA ALA A 13 -3.01 -6.59 -9.45
C ALA A 13 -3.51 -7.51 -10.58
N PRO A 14 -2.68 -7.80 -11.60
CA PRO A 14 -3.08 -8.64 -12.73
C PRO A 14 -3.21 -10.11 -12.34
N GLU A 15 -2.54 -10.54 -11.26
CA GLU A 15 -2.46 -11.93 -10.84
C GLU A 15 -3.10 -12.13 -9.46
N ARG A 16 -3.74 -13.29 -9.30
CA ARG A 16 -4.19 -13.80 -8.01
C ARG A 16 -2.99 -14.11 -7.12
N ILE A 17 -3.13 -13.88 -5.82
CA ILE A 17 -2.20 -14.37 -4.80
C ILE A 17 -2.68 -15.73 -4.30
N ASN A 18 -1.85 -16.75 -4.43
CA ASN A 18 -2.11 -18.12 -3.99
C ASN A 18 -1.50 -18.37 -2.61
N ALA A 19 -1.98 -17.64 -1.60
CA ALA A 19 -1.52 -17.79 -0.23
C ALA A 19 -2.67 -17.58 0.77
N PRO A 20 -2.62 -18.18 1.96
CA PRO A 20 -3.59 -17.90 3.02
C PRO A 20 -3.62 -16.41 3.38
N PHE A 21 -4.81 -15.89 3.70
CA PHE A 21 -5.00 -14.47 4.05
C PHE A 21 -4.01 -13.99 5.13
N GLU A 22 -3.78 -14.79 6.16
CA GLU A 22 -2.84 -14.47 7.25
C GLU A 22 -1.43 -14.16 6.75
N ARG A 23 -0.94 -14.90 5.75
CA ARG A 23 0.38 -14.67 5.17
C ARG A 23 0.39 -13.41 4.30
N VAL A 24 -0.65 -13.18 3.50
CA VAL A 24 -0.79 -11.94 2.71
C VAL A 24 -0.85 -10.73 3.63
N TRP A 25 -1.66 -10.80 4.70
CA TRP A 25 -1.78 -9.74 5.69
C TRP A 25 -0.47 -9.44 6.38
N ALA A 26 0.28 -10.46 6.81
CA ALA A 26 1.60 -10.28 7.42
C ALA A 26 2.56 -9.52 6.49
N VAL A 27 2.56 -9.82 5.19
CA VAL A 27 3.40 -9.12 4.20
C VAL A 27 2.90 -7.70 3.93
N MET A 28 1.59 -7.46 3.90
CA MET A 28 1.03 -6.11 3.80
C MET A 28 1.40 -5.24 5.00
N VAL A 29 1.43 -5.82 6.20
CA VAL A 29 1.91 -5.17 7.42
C VAL A 29 3.44 -4.98 7.37
N ASP A 30 4.22 -5.95 6.88
CA ASP A 30 5.68 -5.81 6.68
C ASP A 30 5.99 -4.58 5.81
N LYS A 31 5.20 -4.32 4.77
CA LYS A 31 5.35 -3.12 3.92
C LYS A 31 5.22 -1.80 4.68
N VAL A 32 4.46 -1.75 5.77
CA VAL A 32 4.32 -0.55 6.61
C VAL A 32 5.65 -0.22 7.31
N TYR A 33 6.28 -1.23 7.90
CA TYR A 33 7.51 -1.08 8.70
C TYR A 33 8.80 -1.15 7.87
N ASN A 34 8.78 -1.92 6.78
CA ASN A 34 9.91 -2.20 5.91
C ASN A 34 9.68 -1.65 4.49
N THR A 35 9.18 -0.41 4.41
CA THR A 35 8.71 0.20 3.16
C THR A 35 9.77 0.25 2.05
N SER A 36 11.05 0.36 2.39
CA SER A 36 12.17 0.35 1.43
C SER A 36 12.30 -0.94 0.62
N LYS A 37 11.75 -2.07 1.10
CA LYS A 37 11.67 -3.32 0.31
C LYS A 37 10.69 -3.22 -0.87
N TYR A 38 9.72 -2.29 -0.79
CA TYR A 38 8.58 -2.21 -1.70
C TYR A 38 8.59 -0.93 -2.54
N LEU A 39 9.14 0.16 -2.01
CA LEU A 39 9.15 1.49 -2.62
C LEU A 39 10.56 2.11 -2.53
N PRO A 40 10.95 2.96 -3.49
CA PRO A 40 12.22 3.68 -3.44
C PRO A 40 12.14 4.84 -2.44
N VAL A 41 12.26 4.51 -1.15
CA VAL A 41 12.18 5.45 -0.03
C VAL A 41 13.43 5.37 0.85
N GLN A 42 13.69 6.45 1.56
CA GLN A 42 14.76 6.59 2.55
C GLN A 42 14.22 7.24 3.83
N ASP A 43 15.06 7.25 4.87
CA ASP A 43 14.78 7.89 6.16
C ASP A 43 13.45 7.47 6.78
N VAL A 44 13.07 6.20 6.58
CA VAL A 44 11.82 5.64 7.08
C VAL A 44 11.89 5.54 8.60
N LYS A 45 10.93 6.20 9.26
CA LYS A 45 10.72 6.11 10.71
C LYS A 45 9.28 5.69 10.95
N THR A 46 9.07 4.76 11.86
CA THR A 46 7.74 4.32 12.27
C THR A 46 7.59 4.41 13.78
N GLU A 47 6.40 4.72 14.24
CA GLU A 47 6.04 4.77 15.66
C GLU A 47 4.65 4.17 15.84
N ASP A 48 4.55 3.13 16.67
CA ASP A 48 3.27 2.51 17.01
C ASP A 48 2.48 3.43 17.93
N ARG A 49 1.32 3.91 17.47
CA ARG A 49 0.38 4.70 18.27
C ARG A 49 -0.63 3.79 18.98
N SER A 50 -1.01 2.70 18.34
CA SER A 50 -1.83 1.62 18.88
C SER A 50 -1.66 0.34 18.06
N PRO A 51 -2.23 -0.81 18.46
CA PRO A 51 -2.12 -2.07 17.70
C PRO A 51 -2.60 -1.99 16.24
N THR A 52 -3.45 -1.02 15.90
CA THR A 52 -4.01 -0.83 14.55
C THR A 52 -3.70 0.54 13.97
N HIS A 53 -2.83 1.33 14.61
CA HIS A 53 -2.45 2.68 14.15
C HIS A 53 -0.95 2.88 14.27
N VAL A 54 -0.31 3.11 13.12
CA VAL A 54 1.12 3.36 12.99
C VAL A 54 1.32 4.75 12.42
N TYR A 55 2.19 5.54 13.04
CA TYR A 55 2.69 6.77 12.46
C TYR A 55 3.93 6.47 11.61
N ARG A 56 4.07 7.10 10.44
CA ARG A 56 5.26 6.96 9.58
C ARG A 56 5.76 8.29 9.06
N GLU A 57 7.08 8.46 9.05
CA GLU A 57 7.79 9.46 8.25
C GLU A 57 8.65 8.77 7.21
N MET A 58 8.70 9.28 5.98
CA MET A 58 9.63 8.82 4.96
C MET A 58 9.87 9.88 3.89
N ALA A 59 10.99 9.76 3.16
CA ALA A 59 11.24 10.53 1.95
C ALA A 59 11.31 9.60 0.73
N MET A 60 10.80 10.04 -0.41
CA MET A 60 11.06 9.34 -1.67
C MET A 60 12.53 9.57 -2.06
N CYS A 61 13.23 8.56 -2.55
CA CYS A 61 14.63 8.73 -3.00
C CYS A 61 14.77 9.78 -4.13
N SER A 62 13.70 10.03 -4.90
CA SER A 62 13.66 11.08 -5.92
C SER A 62 13.43 12.50 -5.36
N GLN A 63 13.01 12.62 -4.10
CA GLN A 63 12.73 13.89 -3.40
C GLN A 63 13.18 13.78 -1.93
N PRO A 64 14.49 13.63 -1.68
CA PRO A 64 15.02 13.37 -0.34
C PRO A 64 14.71 14.48 0.67
N ASP A 65 14.57 15.73 0.22
CA ASP A 65 14.29 16.88 1.08
C ASP A 65 12.80 17.00 1.48
N LYS A 66 11.92 16.17 0.90
CA LYS A 66 10.48 16.20 1.17
C LYS A 66 10.06 15.02 2.04
N ILE A 67 9.98 15.27 3.34
CA ILE A 67 9.47 14.30 4.31
C ILE A 67 7.95 14.22 4.20
N MET A 68 7.46 13.06 3.79
CA MET A 68 6.04 12.70 3.87
C MET A 68 5.75 12.09 5.24
N LYS A 69 4.63 12.50 5.83
CA LYS A 69 4.16 12.02 7.13
C LYS A 69 2.79 11.38 6.96
N GLU A 70 2.57 10.24 7.56
CA GLU A 70 1.34 9.47 7.39
C GLU A 70 0.83 8.92 8.73
N ASP A 71 -0.50 8.94 8.89
CA ASP A 71 -1.21 8.11 9.84
C ASP A 71 -1.73 6.87 9.12
N ILE A 72 -1.29 5.70 9.56
CA ILE A 72 -1.53 4.42 8.91
C ILE A 72 -2.44 3.56 9.78
N TYR A 73 -3.58 3.15 9.22
CA TYR A 73 -4.58 2.35 9.93
C TYR A 73 -4.65 0.94 9.36
N LEU A 74 -4.53 -0.06 10.24
CA LEU A 74 -4.53 -1.48 9.93
C LEU A 74 -5.90 -2.07 10.24
N ASP A 75 -6.68 -2.38 9.21
CA ASP A 75 -7.97 -3.08 9.35
C ASP A 75 -7.87 -4.48 8.75
N LYS A 76 -7.49 -5.43 9.60
CA LYS A 76 -7.34 -6.85 9.24
C LYS A 76 -8.68 -7.47 8.83
N ASP A 77 -9.77 -7.05 9.46
CA ASP A 77 -11.08 -7.65 9.22
C ASP A 77 -11.60 -7.33 7.82
N SER A 78 -11.34 -6.13 7.30
CA SER A 78 -11.66 -5.80 5.91
C SER A 78 -10.53 -6.12 4.91
N GLY A 79 -9.33 -6.46 5.41
CA GLY A 79 -8.13 -6.67 4.58
C GLY A 79 -7.58 -5.36 4.01
N THR A 80 -7.75 -4.25 4.72
CA THR A 80 -7.44 -2.89 4.25
C THR A 80 -6.38 -2.24 5.11
N ILE A 81 -5.39 -1.61 4.47
CA ILE A 81 -4.48 -0.65 5.11
C ILE A 81 -4.73 0.73 4.50
N ARG A 82 -4.97 1.72 5.35
CA ARG A 82 -5.20 3.13 4.95
C ARG A 82 -3.98 3.94 5.33
N PHE A 83 -3.37 4.63 4.38
CA PHE A 83 -2.23 5.53 4.58
C PHE A 83 -2.72 6.97 4.38
N ALA A 84 -3.11 7.63 5.46
CA ALA A 84 -3.61 9.01 5.43
C ALA A 84 -2.43 9.98 5.49
N VAL A 85 -2.23 10.78 4.44
CA VAL A 85 -1.13 11.74 4.35
C VAL A 85 -1.46 12.95 5.25
N ILE A 86 -0.59 13.22 6.22
CA ILE A 86 -0.81 14.32 7.17
C ILE A 86 -0.60 15.66 6.45
N GLY A 87 -1.60 16.53 6.55
CA GLY A 87 -1.60 17.84 5.89
C GLY A 87 -2.09 17.81 4.44
N ALA A 88 -2.62 16.68 3.96
CA ALA A 88 -3.25 16.55 2.65
C ALA A 88 -4.60 15.82 2.77
N ASP A 89 -5.50 16.07 1.81
CA ASP A 89 -6.78 15.35 1.69
C ASP A 89 -6.60 14.09 0.81
N GLU A 90 -5.57 13.31 1.13
CA GLU A 90 -5.12 12.15 0.33
C GLU A 90 -4.94 10.93 1.25
N ILE A 91 -5.69 9.87 0.96
CA ILE A 91 -5.63 8.61 1.69
C ILE A 91 -5.37 7.49 0.69
N HIS A 92 -4.18 6.91 0.73
CA HIS A 92 -3.88 5.75 -0.09
C HIS A 92 -4.47 4.51 0.56
N ILE A 93 -5.22 3.72 -0.20
CA ILE A 93 -5.85 2.49 0.26
C ILE A 93 -5.14 1.31 -0.38
N ASN A 94 -4.71 0.36 0.44
CA ASN A 94 -4.18 -0.92 0.00
C ASN A 94 -5.13 -2.00 0.50
N LYS A 95 -5.88 -2.64 -0.39
CA LYS A 95 -6.82 -3.70 -0.02
C LYS A 95 -6.42 -5.03 -0.62
N PHE A 96 -6.53 -6.08 0.16
CA PHE A 96 -6.59 -7.44 -0.33
C PHE A 96 -8.04 -7.91 -0.31
N HIS A 97 -8.60 -8.14 -1.50
CA HIS A 97 -9.88 -8.84 -1.61
C HIS A 97 -9.60 -10.30 -1.27
N LYS A 98 -10.40 -10.88 -0.38
CA LYS A 98 -10.19 -12.23 0.20
C LYS A 98 -11.29 -13.23 -0.16
N ASN A 99 -12.13 -12.90 -1.13
CA ASN A 99 -13.22 -13.77 -1.56
C ASN A 99 -12.64 -14.97 -2.33
N ALA A 100 -13.34 -16.10 -2.35
CA ALA A 100 -12.85 -17.33 -2.98
C ALA A 100 -12.44 -17.13 -4.46
N ASP A 101 -13.16 -16.24 -5.15
CA ASP A 101 -12.94 -15.89 -6.57
C ASP A 101 -12.04 -14.66 -6.76
N GLU A 102 -11.81 -13.87 -5.71
CA GLU A 102 -11.02 -12.64 -5.75
C GLU A 102 -10.01 -12.65 -4.58
N GLN A 103 -8.84 -13.25 -4.79
CA GLN A 103 -7.66 -13.14 -3.92
C GLN A 103 -6.63 -12.21 -4.58
N VAL A 104 -6.94 -10.92 -4.61
CA VAL A 104 -6.20 -9.93 -5.41
C VAL A 104 -6.00 -8.63 -4.64
N LEU A 105 -4.87 -7.98 -4.87
CA LEU A 105 -4.60 -6.64 -4.35
C LEU A 105 -5.27 -5.58 -5.23
N GLU A 106 -5.86 -4.57 -4.60
CA GLU A 106 -6.34 -3.36 -5.26
C GLU A 106 -5.85 -2.15 -4.48
N TYR A 107 -5.15 -1.23 -5.14
CA TYR A 107 -4.71 0.01 -4.54
C TYR A 107 -5.34 1.20 -5.25
N TRP A 108 -5.74 2.21 -4.47
CA TRP A 108 -6.31 3.45 -4.97
C TRP A 108 -6.09 4.59 -3.97
N MET A 109 -6.54 5.78 -4.31
CA MET A 109 -6.50 6.95 -3.44
C MET A 109 -7.92 7.49 -3.23
N GLU A 110 -8.23 7.89 -2.01
CA GLU A 110 -9.49 8.54 -1.63
C GLU A 110 -9.23 9.87 -0.94
N ASN A 111 -10.22 10.75 -0.96
CA ASN A 111 -10.26 11.90 -0.06
C ASN A 111 -10.85 11.51 1.32
N SER A 112 -10.88 12.47 2.26
CA SER A 112 -11.45 12.30 3.60
C SER A 112 -12.94 11.93 3.62
N LYS A 113 -13.67 12.12 2.50
CA LYS A 113 -15.08 11.71 2.35
C LYS A 113 -15.23 10.27 1.85
N GLY A 114 -14.13 9.58 1.52
CA GLY A 114 -14.14 8.23 0.94
C GLY A 114 -14.42 8.22 -0.56
N GLU A 115 -14.34 9.36 -1.24
CA GLU A 115 -14.49 9.42 -2.70
C GLU A 115 -13.15 9.08 -3.35
N ARG A 116 -13.15 8.16 -4.33
CA ARG A 116 -11.95 7.87 -5.10
C ARG A 116 -11.53 9.08 -5.91
N ILE A 117 -10.27 9.46 -5.79
CA ILE A 117 -9.69 10.60 -6.50
C ILE A 117 -8.56 10.13 -7.43
N PRO A 118 -8.27 10.85 -8.53
CA PRO A 118 -7.20 10.48 -9.44
C PRO A 118 -5.84 10.45 -8.75
N TRP A 119 -5.20 9.29 -8.77
CA TRP A 119 -3.85 9.10 -8.26
C TRP A 119 -2.82 9.19 -9.39
N ASN A 120 -2.09 10.31 -9.42
CA ASN A 120 -1.08 10.60 -10.43
C ASN A 120 0.28 9.95 -10.12
N ALA A 121 0.27 8.68 -9.73
CA ALA A 121 1.48 7.87 -9.56
C ALA A 121 1.70 6.96 -10.79
N PRO A 122 2.97 6.65 -11.14
CA PRO A 122 3.27 5.66 -12.18
C PRO A 122 2.67 4.30 -11.82
N LYS A 123 1.79 3.77 -12.68
CA LYS A 123 1.11 2.48 -12.46
C LYS A 123 2.11 1.34 -12.29
N SER A 124 3.23 1.39 -13.01
CA SER A 124 4.32 0.40 -12.94
C SER A 124 4.94 0.28 -11.55
N PHE A 125 5.08 1.39 -10.81
CA PHE A 125 5.64 1.36 -9.45
C PHE A 125 4.68 0.67 -8.48
N VAL A 126 3.39 0.95 -8.62
CA VAL A 126 2.35 0.33 -7.80
C VAL A 126 2.24 -1.16 -8.07
N LEU A 127 2.23 -1.55 -9.35
CA LEU A 127 2.23 -2.96 -9.76
C LEU A 127 3.48 -3.70 -9.28
N LYS A 128 4.66 -3.05 -9.29
CA LYS A 128 5.88 -3.64 -8.73
C LYS A 128 5.75 -3.90 -7.23
N ALA A 129 5.21 -2.96 -6.46
CA ALA A 129 4.99 -3.14 -5.03
C ALA A 129 3.97 -4.26 -4.73
N MET A 130 2.91 -4.38 -5.54
CA MET A 130 1.97 -5.50 -5.47
C MET A 130 2.64 -6.84 -5.78
N LYS A 131 3.49 -6.88 -6.81
CA LYS A 131 4.25 -8.08 -7.17
C LYS A 131 5.18 -8.53 -6.04
N VAL A 132 5.92 -7.61 -5.42
CA VAL A 132 6.77 -7.92 -4.25
C VAL A 132 5.91 -8.50 -3.11
N THR A 133 4.72 -7.95 -2.88
CA THR A 133 3.79 -8.47 -1.86
C THR A 133 3.35 -9.91 -2.18
N LYS A 134 2.97 -10.17 -3.44
CA LYS A 134 2.62 -11.52 -3.93
C LYS A 134 3.78 -12.49 -3.74
N ASP A 135 4.96 -12.16 -4.27
CA ASP A 135 6.14 -13.01 -4.25
C ASP A 135 6.54 -13.39 -2.81
N LEU A 136 6.47 -12.44 -1.88
CA LEU A 136 6.75 -12.69 -0.46
C LEU A 136 5.67 -13.52 0.22
N ALA A 137 4.39 -13.30 -0.12
CA ALA A 137 3.30 -14.07 0.45
C ALA A 137 3.23 -15.51 -0.09
N GLU A 138 3.74 -15.78 -1.28
CA GLU A 138 3.73 -17.12 -1.88
C GLU A 138 4.99 -17.94 -1.59
N LYS A 139 6.07 -17.31 -1.11
CA LYS A 139 7.26 -18.04 -0.68
C LYS A 139 6.89 -19.04 0.41
N GLU A 140 7.24 -20.31 0.18
CA GLU A 140 7.25 -21.32 1.23
C GLU A 140 8.31 -20.92 2.26
N THR A 141 7.91 -20.89 3.53
CA THR A 141 8.87 -20.89 4.63
C THR A 141 9.42 -22.30 4.72
N GLU A 142 10.70 -22.47 4.34
CA GLU A 142 11.51 -23.66 4.64
C GLU A 142 11.55 -23.94 6.14
#